data_AF-A0A656YXI9-F1
#
_entry.id   AF-A0A656YXI9-F1
#
_cell.length_a   1.000
_cell.length_b   1.000
_cell.length_c   1.000
_cell.angle_alpha   90.00
_cell.angle_beta   90.00
_cell.angle_gamma   90.00
#
_symmetry.space_group_name_H-M   'P 1'
#
loop_
_entity.id
_entity.type
_entity.pdbx_description
1 polymer ?
#
loop_
_entity_poly.entity_id
_entity_poly.type
_entity_poly.pdbx_seq_one_letter_code
_entity_poly.pdbx_strand_id
1 'polypeptide(L)'
;MITIKNEKGQGATEYLLMLAAVLVVAAAAIYYVTQAGGGYPAIGATPTPYDSDADGTKEAIAIEVTTGSIASRAWSYSIDLDPQNDTWSNGSESLDAPRVTLDNFTPGAYASDDSADNTFYVSLRHTDSGHIYFSNEPVTLEDDSDIASANSA
;
A
#
# COMPACT_ATOMS: atom_id res chain seq x y z
N MET A 1 78.53 15.63 11.73
CA MET A 1 77.31 16.01 10.99
C MET A 1 76.19 15.11 11.47
N ILE A 2 75.21 15.65 12.19
CA ILE A 2 74.09 14.89 12.77
C ILE A 2 72.83 15.34 12.05
N THR A 3 72.14 14.40 11.42
CA THR A 3 70.87 14.63 10.72
C THR A 3 69.73 14.18 11.63
N ILE A 4 68.91 15.13 12.09
CA ILE A 4 67.72 14.84 12.90
C ILE A 4 66.54 14.57 11.95
N LYS A 5 65.96 13.38 12.02
CA LYS A 5 64.71 13.04 11.34
C LYS A 5 63.55 13.52 12.21
N ASN A 6 62.76 14.47 11.72
CA ASN A 6 61.50 14.86 12.35
C ASN A 6 60.44 13.81 12.03
N GLU A 7 60.14 12.93 12.98
CA GLU A 7 58.94 12.10 12.95
C GLU A 7 57.76 12.97 13.39
N LYS A 8 56.91 13.37 12.43
CA LYS A 8 55.64 14.06 12.74
C LYS A 8 54.70 13.03 13.36
N GLY A 9 54.58 13.05 14.68
CA GLY A 9 53.51 12.36 15.39
C GLY A 9 52.16 12.90 14.94
N GLN A 10 51.26 11.99 14.56
CA GLN A 10 49.90 12.32 14.15
C GLN A 10 49.19 12.98 15.34
N GLY A 11 48.93 14.29 15.24
CA GLY A 11 48.36 15.07 16.33
C GLY A 11 46.94 14.61 16.61
N ALA A 12 46.50 14.66 17.86
CA ALA A 12 45.14 14.32 18.28
C ALA A 12 44.04 14.93 17.36
N THR A 13 44.33 16.11 16.80
CA THR A 13 43.48 16.82 15.84
C THR A 13 43.22 16.05 14.55
N GLU A 14 44.18 15.30 14.02
CA GLU A 14 44.02 14.52 12.77
C GLU A 14 43.11 13.31 13.01
N TYR A 15 43.18 12.69 14.19
CA TYR A 15 42.25 11.64 14.58
C TYR A 15 40.83 12.16 14.75
N LEU A 16 40.65 13.36 15.33
CA LEU A 16 39.34 13.99 15.44
C LEU A 16 38.76 14.32 14.07
N LEU A 17 39.57 14.78 13.12
CA LEU A 17 39.13 15.07 11.75
C LEU A 17 38.74 13.80 10.99
N MET A 18 39.53 12.72 11.10
CA MET A 18 39.17 11.44 10.50
C MET A 18 37.89 10.86 11.11
N LEU A 19 37.75 10.92 12.44
CA LEU A 19 36.55 10.47 13.14
C LEU A 19 35.31 11.26 12.70
N ALA A 20 35.41 12.58 12.61
CA ALA A 20 34.31 13.43 12.17
C ALA A 20 33.87 13.08 10.74
N ALA A 21 34.83 12.88 9.82
CA ALA A 21 34.52 12.48 8.45
C ALA A 21 33.80 11.12 8.39
N VAL A 22 34.26 10.14 9.18
CA VAL A 22 33.62 8.82 9.27
C VAL A 22 32.20 8.92 9.81
N LEU A 23 31.98 9.73 10.86
CA LEU A 23 30.65 9.91 11.45
C LEU A 23 29.66 10.56 10.47
N VAL A 24 30.11 11.53 9.68
CA VAL A 24 29.26 12.17 8.66
C VAL A 24 28.86 11.17 7.58
N VAL A 25 29.79 10.36 7.08
CA VAL A 25 29.50 9.33 6.06
C VAL A 25 28.58 8.25 6.63
N ALA A 26 28.83 7.80 7.86
CA ALA A 26 27.99 6.82 8.54
C ALA A 26 26.56 7.35 8.76
N ALA A 27 26.40 8.60 9.19
CA ALA A 27 25.10 9.23 9.35
C ALA A 27 24.34 9.35 8.02
N ALA A 28 25.02 9.74 6.94
CA ALA A 28 24.43 9.77 5.61
C ALA A 28 24.00 8.38 5.14
N ALA A 29 24.84 7.36 5.34
CA ALA A 29 24.51 5.98 5.00
C ALA A 29 23.29 5.47 5.79
N ILE A 30 23.22 5.74 7.09
CA ILE A 30 22.05 5.39 7.93
C ILE A 30 20.80 6.14 7.44
N TYR A 31 20.91 7.43 7.12
CA TYR A 31 19.81 8.21 6.57
C TYR A 31 19.27 7.61 5.28
N TYR A 32 20.15 7.24 4.34
CA TYR A 32 19.72 6.61 3.09
C TYR A 32 19.20 5.18 3.30
N VAL A 33 19.78 4.39 4.21
CA VAL A 33 19.29 3.03 4.53
C VAL A 33 17.92 3.07 5.21
N THR A 34 17.68 4.04 6.09
CA THR A 34 16.39 4.20 6.78
C THR A 34 15.30 4.74 5.87
N GLN A 35 15.64 5.55 4.86
CA GLN A 35 14.67 5.96 3.82
C GLN A 35 14.46 4.91 2.74
N ALA A 36 15.49 4.16 2.35
CA ALA A 36 15.41 3.18 1.26
C ALA A 36 14.97 1.78 1.71
N GLY A 37 15.01 1.46 3.01
CA GLY A 37 14.69 0.15 3.56
C GLY A 37 13.43 0.12 4.42
N GLY A 38 12.26 -0.08 3.80
CA GLY A 38 11.14 -0.80 4.45
C GLY A 38 10.26 -0.04 5.44
N GLY A 39 9.93 1.23 5.19
CA GLY A 39 9.04 2.03 6.04
C GLY A 39 7.53 1.83 5.81
N TYR A 40 7.08 0.61 5.49
CA TYR A 40 5.64 0.32 5.31
C TYR A 40 5.17 -0.78 6.26
N PRO A 41 3.96 -0.67 6.84
CA PRO A 41 3.44 -1.70 7.72
C PRO A 41 3.29 -3.03 6.99
N ALA A 42 3.74 -4.12 7.60
CA ALA A 42 3.45 -5.46 7.10
C ALA A 42 1.98 -5.78 7.41
N ILE A 43 1.16 -5.92 6.37
CA ILE A 43 -0.24 -6.33 6.47
C ILE A 43 -0.52 -7.52 5.57
N GLY A 44 -1.49 -8.34 5.97
CA GLY A 44 -2.12 -9.32 5.10
C GLY A 44 -3.53 -8.84 4.79
N ALA A 45 -3.79 -8.48 3.53
CA ALA A 45 -5.09 -7.99 3.10
C ALA A 45 -5.47 -8.53 1.72
N THR A 46 -6.77 -8.71 1.50
CA THR A 46 -7.32 -9.23 0.24
C THR A 46 -8.63 -8.52 -0.08
N PRO A 47 -8.86 -8.11 -1.34
CA PRO A 47 -10.14 -7.53 -1.73
C PRO A 47 -11.19 -8.64 -1.89
N THR A 48 -12.40 -8.42 -1.39
CA THR A 48 -13.51 -9.38 -1.47
C THR A 48 -14.83 -8.68 -1.81
N PRO A 49 -15.74 -9.37 -2.52
CA PRO A 49 -17.09 -8.86 -2.72
C PRO A 49 -17.84 -8.86 -1.38
N TYR A 50 -18.58 -7.79 -1.11
CA TYR A 50 -19.23 -7.51 0.16
C TYR A 50 -20.68 -7.09 -0.03
N ASP A 51 -21.54 -7.57 0.86
CA ASP A 51 -22.94 -7.21 0.97
C ASP A 51 -23.06 -6.01 1.94
N SER A 52 -23.20 -4.80 1.38
CA SER A 52 -23.31 -3.56 2.16
C SER A 52 -24.66 -3.39 2.84
N ASP A 53 -25.72 -3.94 2.26
CA ASP A 53 -27.12 -3.68 2.63
C ASP A 53 -27.76 -4.83 3.41
N ALA A 54 -27.00 -5.92 3.62
CA ALA A 54 -27.38 -7.15 4.31
C ALA A 54 -28.59 -7.85 3.67
N ASP A 55 -28.78 -7.69 2.36
CA ASP A 55 -29.87 -8.32 1.59
C ASP A 55 -29.46 -9.64 0.94
N GLY A 56 -28.18 -10.00 1.03
CA GLY A 56 -27.59 -11.20 0.45
C GLY A 56 -26.93 -10.96 -0.91
N THR A 57 -27.01 -9.77 -1.50
CA THR A 57 -26.36 -9.41 -2.75
C THR A 57 -25.02 -8.74 -2.48
N LYS A 58 -23.94 -9.23 -3.11
CA LYS A 58 -22.60 -8.64 -2.94
C LYS A 58 -22.29 -7.59 -4.00
N GLU A 59 -22.82 -6.40 -3.79
CA GLU A 59 -22.67 -5.25 -4.70
C GLU A 59 -21.53 -4.30 -4.33
N ALA A 60 -20.86 -4.50 -3.19
CA ALA A 60 -19.78 -3.65 -2.72
C ALA A 60 -18.44 -4.39 -2.74
N ILE A 61 -17.34 -3.64 -2.65
CA ILE A 61 -15.99 -4.18 -2.48
C ILE A 61 -15.51 -3.81 -1.07
N ALA A 62 -15.02 -4.80 -0.34
CA ALA A 62 -14.30 -4.59 0.91
C ALA A 62 -12.86 -5.07 0.78
N ILE A 63 -11.97 -4.50 1.59
CA ILE A 63 -10.63 -5.03 1.82
C ILE A 63 -10.65 -5.76 3.15
N GLU A 64 -10.58 -7.09 3.10
CA GLU A 64 -10.43 -7.92 4.29
C GLU A 64 -8.99 -7.86 4.80
N VAL A 65 -8.84 -7.65 6.10
CA VAL A 65 -7.53 -7.55 6.74
C VAL A 65 -7.36 -8.75 7.67
N THR A 66 -6.42 -9.62 7.33
CA THR A 66 -6.09 -10.82 8.11
C THR A 66 -5.07 -10.53 9.20
N THR A 67 -4.09 -9.66 8.91
CA THR A 67 -3.01 -9.31 9.85
C THR A 67 -2.53 -7.87 9.65
N GLY A 68 -2.06 -7.26 10.74
CA GLY A 68 -1.50 -5.91 10.74
C GLY A 68 -2.55 -4.82 10.58
N SER A 69 -2.10 -3.57 10.49
CA SER A 69 -2.95 -2.42 10.21
C SER A 69 -2.16 -1.27 9.60
N ILE A 70 -2.85 -0.39 8.87
CA ILE A 70 -2.29 0.85 8.31
C ILE A 70 -3.19 2.01 8.75
N ALA A 71 -2.58 3.07 9.29
CA ALA A 71 -3.33 4.24 9.73
C ALA A 71 -4.11 4.91 8.59
N SER A 72 -5.17 5.64 8.95
CA SER A 72 -5.93 6.48 8.01
C SER A 72 -4.99 7.37 7.18
N ARG A 73 -5.29 7.47 5.87
CA ARG A 73 -4.55 8.24 4.86
C ARG A 73 -3.12 7.77 4.57
N ALA A 74 -2.64 6.69 5.20
CA ALA A 74 -1.34 6.08 4.89
C ALA A 74 -1.45 4.93 3.88
N TRP A 75 -2.66 4.65 3.38
CA TRP A 75 -2.90 3.71 2.30
C TRP A 75 -3.78 4.34 1.22
N SER A 76 -3.63 3.82 0.00
CA SER A 76 -4.42 4.20 -1.16
C SER A 76 -4.86 2.96 -1.91
N TYR A 77 -6.02 3.05 -2.57
CA TYR A 77 -6.60 1.98 -3.36
C TYR A 77 -6.96 2.46 -4.77
N SER A 78 -7.02 1.53 -5.72
CA SER A 78 -7.56 1.74 -7.06
C SER A 78 -8.63 0.68 -7.32
N ILE A 79 -9.74 1.07 -7.94
CA ILE A 79 -10.82 0.20 -8.38
C ILE A 79 -11.18 0.64 -9.78
N ASP A 80 -11.07 -0.26 -10.75
CA ASP A 80 -11.47 0.03 -12.13
C ASP A 80 -11.88 -1.25 -12.89
N LEU A 81 -12.56 -1.10 -14.02
CA LEU A 81 -12.83 -2.18 -14.97
C LEU A 81 -11.61 -2.48 -15.85
N ASP A 82 -10.74 -1.50 -16.07
CA ASP A 82 -9.48 -1.65 -16.80
C ASP A 82 -8.30 -1.84 -15.82
N PRO A 83 -7.60 -3.00 -15.83
CA PRO A 83 -6.43 -3.22 -14.97
C PRO A 83 -5.24 -2.32 -15.29
N GLN A 84 -5.29 -1.54 -16.39
CA GLN A 84 -4.27 -0.54 -16.74
C GLN A 84 -4.59 0.85 -16.17
N ASN A 85 -5.75 1.06 -15.56
CA ASN A 85 -6.06 2.36 -14.95
C ASN A 85 -5.31 2.53 -13.61
N ASP A 86 -4.65 3.69 -13.48
CA ASP A 86 -3.81 4.04 -12.34
C ASP A 86 -4.44 5.18 -11.50
N THR A 87 -5.77 5.20 -11.40
CA THR A 87 -6.49 6.22 -10.63
C THR A 87 -6.59 5.83 -9.16
N TRP A 88 -5.79 6.48 -8.31
CA TRP A 88 -5.71 6.16 -6.89
C TRP A 88 -6.56 7.08 -6.02
N SER A 89 -7.27 6.48 -5.07
CA SER A 89 -7.98 7.15 -3.98
C SER A 89 -7.30 6.87 -2.64
N ASN A 90 -7.24 7.84 -1.75
CA ASN A 90 -6.69 7.64 -0.41
C ASN A 90 -7.76 7.09 0.53
N GLY A 91 -7.37 6.13 1.36
CA GLY A 91 -8.22 5.63 2.44
C GLY A 91 -8.52 6.71 3.47
N SER A 92 -9.79 6.92 3.78
CA SER A 92 -10.25 7.89 4.78
C SER A 92 -10.17 7.36 6.21
N GLU A 93 -10.18 6.04 6.39
CA GLU A 93 -10.12 5.36 7.68
C GLU A 93 -8.89 4.46 7.82
N SER A 94 -8.68 3.94 9.04
CA SER A 94 -7.61 2.98 9.28
C SER A 94 -7.91 1.66 8.59
N LEU A 95 -6.96 1.13 7.84
CA LEU A 95 -7.05 -0.22 7.29
C LEU A 95 -6.70 -1.21 8.41
N ASP A 96 -7.73 -1.73 9.08
CA ASP A 96 -7.59 -2.64 10.21
C ASP A 96 -8.59 -3.80 10.10
N ALA A 97 -8.35 -4.86 10.87
CA ALA A 97 -9.23 -6.01 10.94
C ALA A 97 -10.61 -5.64 11.51
N PRO A 98 -11.70 -6.29 11.04
CA PRO A 98 -11.69 -7.40 10.08
C PRO A 98 -11.69 -6.95 8.61
N ARG A 99 -12.17 -5.73 8.32
CA ARG A 99 -12.31 -5.21 6.96
C ARG A 99 -12.50 -3.70 6.95
N VAL A 100 -12.26 -3.10 5.78
CA VAL A 100 -12.70 -1.75 5.41
C VAL A 100 -13.53 -1.82 4.14
N THR A 101 -14.70 -1.20 4.14
CA THR A 101 -15.57 -1.13 2.95
C THR A 101 -15.17 0.07 2.10
N LEU A 102 -15.15 -0.11 0.78
CA LEU A 102 -14.77 0.95 -0.15
C LEU A 102 -16.03 1.74 -0.58
N ASP A 103 -16.59 2.50 0.36
CA ASP A 103 -17.91 3.16 0.24
C ASP A 103 -18.01 4.24 -0.87
N ASN A 104 -16.88 4.69 -1.42
CA ASN A 104 -16.86 5.66 -2.53
C ASN A 104 -17.00 5.00 -3.91
N PHE A 105 -17.27 3.70 -3.95
CA PHE A 105 -17.60 2.99 -5.17
C PHE A 105 -19.12 2.99 -5.36
N THR A 106 -19.61 3.60 -6.44
CA THR A 106 -21.02 3.46 -6.86
C THR A 106 -21.04 2.48 -8.02
N PRO A 107 -21.46 1.21 -7.81
CA PRO A 107 -21.47 0.19 -8.86
C PRO A 107 -22.24 0.67 -10.10
N GLY A 108 -23.36 1.37 -9.90
CA GLY A 108 -24.19 1.94 -10.96
C GLY A 108 -23.57 3.05 -11.82
N ALA A 109 -22.37 3.56 -11.50
CA ALA A 109 -21.63 4.48 -12.37
C ALA A 109 -20.80 3.72 -13.44
N TYR A 110 -20.52 2.44 -13.21
CA TYR A 110 -19.65 1.60 -14.05
C TYR A 110 -20.37 0.37 -14.61
N ALA A 111 -21.44 -0.09 -13.96
CA ALA A 111 -22.39 -1.04 -14.52
C ALA A 111 -23.14 -0.36 -15.67
N SER A 112 -22.60 -0.48 -16.88
CA SER A 112 -23.48 -0.45 -18.04
C SER A 112 -24.30 -1.74 -17.98
N ASP A 113 -25.62 -1.61 -18.14
CA ASP A 113 -26.73 -2.58 -18.07
C ASP A 113 -26.55 -3.88 -18.93
N ASP A 114 -25.36 -4.10 -19.49
CA ASP A 114 -25.04 -5.13 -20.49
C ASP A 114 -23.59 -5.65 -20.38
N SER A 115 -22.85 -5.31 -19.30
CA SER A 115 -21.50 -5.83 -19.07
C SER A 115 -21.58 -7.14 -18.28
N ALA A 116 -21.64 -8.26 -19.00
CA ALA A 116 -21.72 -9.63 -18.45
C ALA A 116 -20.62 -10.02 -17.44
N ASP A 117 -19.60 -9.18 -17.27
CA ASP A 117 -18.49 -9.41 -16.36
C ASP A 117 -18.39 -8.21 -15.40
N ASN A 118 -19.18 -8.21 -14.32
CA ASN A 118 -19.16 -7.21 -13.23
C ASN A 118 -17.88 -7.35 -12.38
N THR A 119 -16.73 -7.46 -13.05
CA THR A 119 -15.42 -7.76 -12.51
C THR A 119 -14.58 -6.50 -12.48
N PHE A 120 -14.19 -6.10 -11.28
CA PHE A 120 -13.33 -4.96 -11.01
C PHE A 120 -11.93 -5.42 -10.66
N TYR A 121 -10.94 -4.64 -11.05
CA TYR A 121 -9.55 -4.83 -10.68
C TYR A 121 -9.20 -3.90 -9.52
N VAL A 122 -8.84 -4.51 -8.39
CA VAL A 122 -8.55 -3.78 -7.15
C VAL A 122 -7.06 -3.82 -6.88
N SER A 123 -6.50 -2.67 -6.56
CA SER A 123 -5.10 -2.54 -6.15
C SER A 123 -4.98 -1.81 -4.81
N LEU A 124 -3.98 -2.17 -4.01
CA LEU A 124 -3.72 -1.55 -2.70
C LEU A 124 -2.24 -1.19 -2.57
N ARG A 125 -1.97 0.02 -2.08
CA ARG A 125 -0.61 0.49 -1.82
C ARG A 125 -0.49 1.30 -0.53
N HIS A 126 0.71 1.32 0.03
CA HIS A 126 1.12 2.27 1.06
C HIS A 126 1.42 3.62 0.40
N THR A 127 0.79 4.69 0.88
CA THR A 127 0.83 6.01 0.23
C THR A 127 2.24 6.61 0.24
N ASP A 128 2.94 6.53 1.38
CA ASP A 128 4.21 7.22 1.56
C ASP A 128 5.39 6.49 0.89
N SER A 129 5.36 5.15 0.90
CA SER A 129 6.46 4.35 0.32
C SER A 129 6.20 3.92 -1.11
N GLY A 130 4.95 3.99 -1.59
CA GLY A 130 4.53 3.41 -2.86
C GLY A 130 4.56 1.88 -2.88
N HIS A 131 4.73 1.21 -1.74
CA HIS A 131 4.73 -0.25 -1.67
C HIS A 131 3.36 -0.81 -2.08
N ILE A 132 3.34 -1.69 -3.07
CA ILE A 132 2.13 -2.37 -3.53
C ILE A 132 1.95 -3.66 -2.72
N TYR A 133 0.81 -3.80 -2.05
CA TYR A 133 0.45 -5.01 -1.30
C TYR A 133 -0.15 -6.06 -2.22
N PHE A 134 -1.04 -5.62 -3.12
CA PHE A 134 -1.59 -6.41 -4.21
C PHE A 134 -1.97 -5.46 -5.36
N SER A 135 -2.01 -6.00 -6.58
CA SER A 135 -2.26 -5.23 -7.80
C SER A 135 -3.18 -5.98 -8.72
N ASN A 136 -4.20 -5.31 -9.23
CA ASN A 136 -5.13 -5.82 -10.22
C ASN A 136 -5.74 -7.18 -9.82
N GLU A 137 -6.09 -7.31 -8.55
CA GLU A 137 -6.82 -8.47 -8.06
C GLU A 137 -8.27 -8.38 -8.54
N PRO A 138 -8.77 -9.39 -9.28
CA PRO A 138 -10.12 -9.37 -9.82
C PRO A 138 -11.14 -9.64 -8.71
N VAL A 139 -12.19 -8.83 -8.66
CA VAL A 139 -13.35 -8.99 -7.77
C VAL A 139 -14.61 -8.91 -8.62
N THR A 140 -15.34 -10.01 -8.71
CA THR A 140 -16.64 -10.07 -9.38
C THR A 140 -17.75 -9.80 -8.37
N LEU A 141 -18.55 -8.78 -8.65
CA LEU A 141 -19.72 -8.42 -7.87
C LEU A 141 -20.96 -9.16 -8.40
N GLU A 142 -21.90 -9.45 -7.52
CA GLU A 142 -23.19 -10.03 -7.89
C GLU A 142 -24.09 -8.92 -8.45
N ASP A 143 -24.86 -9.23 -9.50
CA ASP A 143 -25.94 -8.38 -9.99
C ASP A 143 -27.27 -8.85 -9.39
N ASP A 144 -28.12 -7.92 -8.99
CA ASP A 144 -29.46 -8.18 -8.45
C ASP A 144 -30.31 -9.02 -9.43
N SER A 145 -30.03 -8.95 -10.73
CA SER A 145 -30.70 -9.75 -11.76
C SER A 145 -30.35 -11.25 -11.71
N ASP A 146 -29.18 -11.62 -11.18
CA ASP A 146 -28.73 -13.02 -11.09
C ASP A 146 -29.49 -13.79 -10.00
N ILE A 147 -29.84 -13.14 -8.89
CA ILE A 147 -30.56 -13.76 -7.76
C ILE A 147 -32.03 -14.02 -8.11
N ALA A 148 -32.65 -13.17 -8.92
CA ALA A 148 -34.03 -13.34 -9.36
C ALA A 148 -34.23 -14.61 -10.20
N SER A 149 -33.21 -15.03 -10.95
CA SER A 149 -33.26 -16.24 -11.79
C SER A 149 -33.26 -17.55 -10.98
N ALA A 150 -32.57 -17.57 -9.84
CA ALA A 150 -32.39 -18.77 -9.01
C ALA A 150 -33.65 -19.17 -8.21
N ASN A 151 -34.53 -18.22 -7.90
CA ASN A 151 -35.75 -18.46 -7.11
C ASN A 151 -37.01 -18.75 -7.96
N SER A 152 -36.88 -18.81 -9.28
CA SER A 152 -37.97 -19.08 -10.23
C SER A 152 -38.00 -20.51 -10.80
N ALA A 153 -37.16 -21.41 -10.29
CA ALA A 153 -37.12 -22.84 -10.64
C ALA A 153 -37.65 -23.72 -9.49
#